data_AF-A0A8I1TSU3-F1
#
_entry.id   AF-A0A8I1TSU3-F1
#
_cell.length_a   1.000
_cell.length_b   1.000
_cell.length_c   1.000
_cell.angle_alpha   90.00
_cell.angle_beta   90.00
_cell.angle_gamma   90.00
#
_symmetry.space_group_name_H-M   'P 1'
#
loop_
_entity.id
_entity.type
_entity.pdbx_description
1 polymer ?
#
loop_
_entity_poly.entity_id
_entity_poly.type
_entity_poly.pdbx_seq_one_letter_code
_entity_poly.pdbx_strand_id
1 'polypeptide(L)' 'MPALFENLESEVRSYCRNWPVVFDTARGSRLSDVDGRSYLDFFAGAGALNYGHNPPALK' A
#
# COMPACT_ATOMS: atom_id res chain seq x y z
N MET A 1 -6.37 -9.81 7.82
CA MET A 1 -6.91 -8.45 7.99
C MET A 1 -7.41 -8.27 9.41
N PRO A 2 -7.00 -7.21 10.12
CA PRO A 2 -7.57 -6.84 11.41
C PRO A 2 -9.10 -6.77 11.38
N ALA A 3 -9.76 -7.24 12.44
CA ALA A 3 -11.22 -7.21 12.59
C ALA A 3 -11.80 -5.80 12.47
N LEU A 4 -11.01 -4.77 12.79
CA LEU A 4 -11.36 -3.37 12.61
C LEU A 4 -11.75 -3.06 11.15
N PHE A 5 -10.97 -3.53 10.18
CA PHE A 5 -11.23 -3.25 8.76
C PHE A 5 -12.45 -4.01 8.25
N GLU A 6 -12.63 -5.27 8.65
CA GLU A 6 -13.79 -6.06 8.24
C GLU A 6 -15.11 -5.51 8.79
N ASN A 7 -15.10 -4.95 10.00
CA ASN A 7 -16.31 -4.46 10.65
C ASN A 7 -16.67 -3.02 10.28
N LEU A 8 -15.70 -2.21 9.86
CA LEU A 8 -15.90 -0.77 9.66
C LEU A 8 -15.73 -0.29 8.22
N GLU A 9 -14.95 -0.98 7.38
CA GLU A 9 -14.79 -0.58 5.99
C GLU A 9 -16.00 -1.00 5.15
N SER A 10 -16.43 -0.13 4.24
CA SER A 10 -17.53 -0.42 3.30
C SER A 10 -17.27 -1.69 2.49
N GLU A 11 -18.34 -2.41 2.15
CA GLU A 11 -18.29 -3.60 1.30
C GLU A 11 -17.84 -3.33 -0.15
N VAL A 12 -17.74 -2.07 -0.57
CA VAL A 12 -17.20 -1.72 -1.91
C VAL A 12 -15.67 -1.87 -2.00
N ARG A 13 -14.96 -2.05 -0.87
CA ARG A 13 -13.49 -2.10 -0.81
C ARG A 13 -12.87 -3.20 -1.69
N SER A 14 -11.89 -2.88 -2.54
CA SER A 14 -11.36 -3.86 -3.52
C SER A 14 -9.89 -4.22 -3.28
N TYR A 15 -8.99 -3.23 -3.19
CA TYR A 15 -7.56 -3.50 -3.10
C TYR A 15 -7.15 -4.24 -1.83
N CYS A 16 -7.72 -3.88 -0.67
CA CYS A 16 -7.44 -4.56 0.60
C CYS A 16 -7.83 -6.05 0.58
N ARG A 17 -8.82 -6.44 -0.24
CA ARG A 17 -9.19 -7.87 -0.42
C ARG A 17 -8.15 -8.64 -1.23
N ASN A 18 -7.59 -8.03 -2.27
CA ASN A 18 -6.57 -8.65 -3.11
C ASN A 18 -5.18 -8.65 -2.46
N TRP A 19 -4.87 -7.63 -1.67
CA TRP A 19 -3.62 -7.49 -0.93
C TRP A 19 -3.93 -7.24 0.56
N PRO A 20 -4.14 -8.31 1.35
CA PRO A 20 -4.51 -8.19 2.76
C PRO A 20 -3.30 -7.85 3.65
N VAL A 21 -2.63 -6.73 3.36
CA VAL A 21 -1.37 -6.28 3.98
C VAL A 21 -1.56 -4.86 4.52
N VAL A 22 -0.98 -4.58 5.69
CA VAL A 22 -0.94 -3.23 6.27
C VAL A 22 0.45 -2.65 6.02
N PHE A 23 0.53 -1.67 5.13
CA PHE A 23 1.78 -0.98 4.81
C PHE A 23 2.10 0.11 5.82
N ASP A 24 3.38 0.28 6.15
CA ASP A 24 3.89 1.30 7.08
C ASP A 24 4.71 2.37 6.36
N THR A 25 5.72 1.95 5.57
CA THR A 25 6.61 2.89 4.85
C THR A 25 6.72 2.59 3.36
N ALA A 26 7.01 3.63 2.58
CA ALA A 26 7.11 3.53 1.12
C ALA A 26 8.17 4.49 0.57
N ARG A 27 9.03 4.02 -0.33
CA ARG A 27 9.99 4.87 -1.06
C ARG A 27 10.36 4.26 -2.41
N GLY A 28 10.34 5.07 -3.47
CA GLY A 28 10.58 4.61 -4.83
C GLY A 28 9.57 3.53 -5.21
N SER A 29 10.04 2.36 -5.65
CA SER A 29 9.19 1.20 -5.97
C SER A 29 9.04 0.20 -4.82
N ARG A 30 9.43 0.53 -3.59
CA ARG A 30 9.32 -0.37 -2.44
C ARG A 30 8.30 0.08 -1.40
N LEU A 31 7.53 -0.89 -0.93
CA LEU A 31 6.65 -0.81 0.23
C LEU A 31 7.20 -1.70 1.34
N SER A 32 7.06 -1.29 2.60
CA SER A 32 7.34 -2.13 3.76
C SER A 32 6.08 -2.23 4.61
N ASP A 33 5.72 -3.44 5.03
CA ASP A 33 4.61 -3.66 5.96
C ASP A 33 5.03 -3.46 7.42
N VAL A 34 4.02 -3.46 8.30
CA VAL A 34 4.19 -3.30 9.75
C VAL A 34 5.03 -4.41 10.40
N ASP A 35 5.18 -5.56 9.74
CA ASP A 35 6.00 -6.68 10.19
C ASP A 35 7.44 -6.60 9.63
N GLY A 36 7.76 -5.54 8.88
CA GLY A 36 9.07 -5.26 8.31
C GLY A 36 9.35 -5.98 6.98
N ARG A 37 8.36 -6.66 6.39
CA ARG A 37 8.54 -7.31 5.09
C ARG A 37 8.45 -6.27 3.98
N SER A 38 9.39 -6.36 3.03
CA SER A 38 9.45 -5.45 1.89
C SER A 38 8.90 -6.08 0.63
N TYR A 39 8.17 -5.27 -0.15
CA TYR A 39 7.52 -5.63 -1.40
C TYR A 39 7.99 -4.71 -2.51
N LEU A 40 8.11 -5.26 -3.72
CA LEU A 40 8.32 -4.48 -4.94
C LEU A 40 6.94 -4.13 -5.52
N ASP A 41 6.65 -2.85 -5.63
CA ASP A 41 5.37 -2.32 -6.07
C ASP A 41 5.30 -2.24 -7.61
N PHE A 42 4.61 -3.22 -8.20
CA PHE A 42 4.25 -3.23 -9.64
C PHE A 42 2.89 -2.62 -9.92
N PHE A 43 2.16 -2.21 -8.89
CA PHE A 43 0.86 -1.59 -9.02
C PHE A 43 0.96 -0.07 -9.16
N ALA A 44 1.95 0.54 -8.51
CA ALA A 44 2.26 1.97 -8.56
C ALA A 44 1.03 2.87 -8.34
N GLY A 45 0.11 2.43 -7.46
CA GLY A 45 -1.15 3.12 -7.20
C GLY A 45 -2.04 3.25 -8.45
N ALA A 46 -2.18 2.19 -9.23
CA ALA A 46 -2.86 2.20 -10.53
C ALA A 46 -2.32 3.29 -11.50
N GLY A 47 -0.99 3.50 -11.47
CA GLY A 47 -0.31 4.49 -12.31
C GLY A 47 -0.27 5.92 -11.74
N ALA A 48 -0.81 6.15 -10.53
CA ALA A 48 -0.71 7.46 -9.87
C ALA A 48 0.72 7.81 -9.46
N LEU A 49 1.58 6.80 -9.24
CA LEU A 49 2.92 6.97 -8.66
C LEU A 49 4.03 6.67 -9.68
N ASN A 50 3.97 7.31 -10.85
CA ASN A 50 4.94 7.12 -11.94
C ASN A 50 6.39 7.45 -11.53
N TYR A 51 6.60 8.35 -10.57
CA TYR A 51 7.92 8.69 -10.04
C TYR A 51 8.30 7.88 -8.79
N GLY A 52 7.48 6.87 -8.44
CA GLY A 52 7.57 6.12 -7.21
C GLY A 52 7.00 6.85 -5.99
N HIS A 53 6.95 6.15 -4.87
CA HIS A 53 6.53 6.68 -3.58
C HIS A 53 7.55 7.69 -3.05
N ASN A 54 7.07 8.85 -2.60
CA ASN A 54 7.86 9.84 -1.86
C ASN A 54 9.20 10.23 -2.53
N PRO A 55 9.20 10.64 -3.80
CA PRO A 55 10.44 11.02 -4.47
C PRO A 55 11.01 12.31 -3.83
N PRO A 56 12.33 12.39 -3.53
CA PRO A 56 12.92 13.51 -2.79
C PRO A 56 12.69 14.89 -3.41
N ALA A 57 12.52 14.97 -4.73
CA ALA A 57 12.28 16.22 -5.44
C ALA A 57 10.83 16.75 -5.30
N LEU A 58 9.89 15.93 -4.80
CA LEU A 58 8.47 16.27 -4.69
C LEU A 58 7.92 16.13 -3.25
N LYS A 59 8.78 15.82 -2.27
CA LYS A 59 8.39 15.59 -0.87
C LYS A 59 8.86 16.70 0.04
#